data_AF-A0AA91TMI8-F1
#
_entry.id   AF-A0AA91TMI8-F1
#
_cell.length_a   1.000
_cell.length_b   1.000
_cell.length_c   1.000
_cell.angle_alpha   90.00
_cell.angle_beta   90.00
_cell.angle_gamma   90.00
#
_symmetry.space_group_name_H-M   'P 1'
#
loop_
_entity.id
_entity.type
_entity.pdbx_description
1 polymer ?
#
loop_
_entity_poly.entity_id
_entity_poly.type
_entity_poly.pdbx_seq_one_letter_code
_entity_poly.pdbx_strand_id
1 'polypeptide(L)'
;MSRLSEDDRNIFENAIYLPMLLTVLDRDLKVANAAPFKLRQVYINLIEHTMKQVQKDIRENNNKMYKRRWKLVKGENDGYFTEYNFYFNGFHEVHRYFNDNLRNNTEKLLNYYFLHRHLD
;
A
#
# COMPACT_ATOMS: atom_id res chain seq x y z
N MET A 1 -2.99 -24.17 -6.17
CA MET A 1 -2.88 -23.80 -4.74
C MET A 1 -1.59 -23.01 -4.59
N SER A 2 -1.66 -21.76 -4.10
CA SER A 2 -0.46 -20.94 -3.88
C SER A 2 0.43 -21.59 -2.83
N ARG A 3 1.75 -21.47 -2.99
CA ARG A 3 2.73 -22.00 -2.04
C ARG A 3 3.06 -21.02 -0.91
N LEU A 4 2.48 -19.81 -0.95
CA LEU A 4 2.61 -18.82 0.11
C LEU A 4 1.64 -19.14 1.25
N SER A 5 2.12 -19.04 2.48
CA SER A 5 1.24 -18.91 3.63
C SER A 5 0.47 -17.59 3.55
N GLU A 6 -0.62 -17.46 4.32
CA GLU A 6 -1.38 -16.21 4.39
C GLU A 6 -0.50 -15.04 4.89
N ASP A 7 0.34 -15.28 5.90
CA ASP A 7 1.28 -14.29 6.41
C ASP A 7 2.33 -13.87 5.37
N ASP A 8 2.83 -14.80 4.56
CA ASP A 8 3.78 -14.50 3.51
C ASP A 8 3.12 -13.73 2.35
N ARG A 9 1.85 -14.05 2.05
CA ARG A 9 1.04 -13.31 1.07
C ARG A 9 0.84 -11.87 1.53
N ASN A 10 0.62 -11.63 2.83
CA ASN A 10 0.49 -10.28 3.39
C ASN A 10 1.76 -9.42 3.15
N ILE A 11 2.95 -10.02 3.13
CA ILE A 11 4.19 -9.28 2.80
C ILE A 11 4.15 -8.77 1.36
N PHE A 12 3.70 -9.60 0.41
CA PHE A 12 3.54 -9.17 -0.99
C PHE A 12 2.41 -8.16 -1.16
N GLU A 13 1.26 -8.37 -0.53
CA GLU A 13 0.15 -7.44 -0.59
C GLU A 13 0.53 -6.07 0.00
N ASN A 14 1.27 -6.04 1.12
CA ASN A 14 1.82 -4.80 1.67
C ASN A 14 2.76 -4.08 0.70
N ALA A 15 3.56 -4.82 -0.07
CA ALA A 15 4.43 -4.25 -1.11
C ALA A 15 3.65 -3.66 -2.30
N ILE A 16 2.36 -3.99 -2.45
CA ILE A 16 1.43 -3.38 -3.41
C ILE A 16 0.71 -2.19 -2.79
N TYR A 17 0.04 -2.40 -1.66
CA TYR A 17 -0.90 -1.46 -1.09
C TYR A 17 -0.24 -0.28 -0.38
N LEU A 18 0.87 -0.49 0.34
CA LEU A 18 1.51 0.62 1.07
C LEU A 18 2.06 1.70 0.12
N PRO A 19 2.76 1.38 -0.99
CA PRO A 19 3.16 2.39 -1.97
C PRO A 19 1.97 3.06 -2.69
N MET A 20 0.91 2.29 -2.94
CA MET A 20 -0.32 2.83 -3.53
C MET A 20 -0.98 3.85 -2.60
N LEU A 21 -1.09 3.52 -1.32
CA LEU A 21 -1.58 4.42 -0.28
C LEU A 21 -0.74 5.69 -0.19
N LEU A 22 0.59 5.57 -0.22
CA LEU A 22 1.47 6.74 -0.20
C LEU A 22 1.24 7.66 -1.42
N THR A 23 0.96 7.07 -2.59
CA THR A 23 0.61 7.83 -3.81
C THR A 23 -0.73 8.56 -3.66
N VAL A 24 -1.71 7.95 -2.99
CA VAL A 24 -3.00 8.59 -2.68
C VAL A 24 -2.79 9.76 -1.71
N LEU A 25 -2.08 9.53 -0.60
CA LEU A 25 -1.80 10.56 0.40
C LEU A 25 -1.02 11.76 -0.16
N ASP A 26 -0.08 11.55 -1.08
CA ASP A 26 0.63 12.64 -1.76
C ASP A 26 -0.31 13.52 -2.59
N ARG A 27 -1.29 12.92 -3.27
CA ARG A 27 -2.32 13.67 -4.01
C ARG A 27 -3.25 14.41 -3.04
N ASP A 28 -3.69 13.75 -1.99
CA ASP A 28 -4.58 14.34 -0.98
C ASP A 28 -3.90 15.50 -0.25
N LEU A 29 -2.60 15.40 0.04
CA LEU A 29 -1.81 16.49 0.62
C LEU A 29 -1.83 17.73 -0.28
N LYS A 30 -1.67 17.57 -1.60
CA LYS A 30 -1.73 18.68 -2.56
C LYS A 30 -3.12 19.33 -2.58
N VAL A 31 -4.19 18.52 -2.55
CA VAL A 31 -5.57 19.01 -2.47
C VAL A 31 -5.80 19.74 -1.14
N ALA A 32 -5.37 19.17 -0.01
CA ALA A 32 -5.54 19.76 1.31
C ALA A 32 -4.81 21.10 1.47
N ASN A 33 -3.65 21.26 0.82
CA ASN A 33 -2.93 22.53 0.78
C ASN A 33 -3.71 23.64 0.05
N ALA A 34 -4.40 23.30 -1.03
CA ALA A 34 -5.17 24.25 -1.84
C ALA A 34 -6.60 24.48 -1.35
N ALA A 35 -7.18 23.54 -0.61
CA ALA A 35 -8.56 23.58 -0.18
C ALA A 35 -8.84 24.71 0.85
N PRO A 36 -10.02 25.35 0.80
CA PRO A 36 -10.39 26.46 1.70
C PRO A 36 -10.84 25.98 3.09
N PHE A 37 -10.06 25.10 3.72
CA PHE A 37 -10.35 24.62 5.07
C PHE A 37 -10.17 25.73 6.11
N LYS A 38 -11.13 25.89 7.02
CA LYS A 38 -11.04 26.85 8.14
C LYS A 38 -9.82 26.62 9.03
N LEU A 39 -9.47 25.35 9.26
CA LEU A 39 -8.32 24.92 10.07
C LEU A 39 -7.40 23.99 9.26
N ARG A 40 -6.93 24.47 8.10
CA ARG A 40 -6.16 23.67 7.11
C ARG A 40 -4.99 22.88 7.71
N GLN A 41 -4.24 23.48 8.63
CA GLN A 41 -3.04 22.85 9.20
C GLN A 41 -3.34 21.52 9.89
N VAL A 42 -4.53 21.34 10.46
CA VAL A 42 -4.94 20.09 11.12
C VAL A 42 -4.95 18.92 10.12
N TYR A 43 -5.49 19.14 8.93
CA TYR A 43 -5.58 18.13 7.88
C TYR A 43 -4.21 17.83 7.25
N ILE A 44 -3.40 18.87 7.01
CA ILE A 44 -2.02 18.70 6.54
C ILE A 44 -1.22 17.85 7.53
N ASN A 45 -1.29 18.17 8.82
CA ASN A 45 -0.58 17.43 9.87
C ASN A 45 -1.04 15.97 9.95
N LEU A 46 -2.35 15.71 9.82
CA LEU A 46 -2.89 14.35 9.78
C LEU A 46 -2.28 13.56 8.62
N ILE A 47 -2.34 14.09 7.41
CA ILE A 47 -1.83 13.42 6.21
C ILE A 47 -0.32 13.18 6.32
N GLU A 48 0.46 14.20 6.67
CA GLU A 48 1.92 14.09 6.80
C GLU A 48 2.33 13.10 7.89
N HIS A 49 1.63 13.10 9.03
CA HIS A 49 1.86 12.13 10.10
C HIS A 49 1.61 10.71 9.60
N THR A 50 0.47 10.48 8.94
CA THR A 50 0.14 9.16 8.37
C THR A 50 1.15 8.73 7.30
N MET A 51 1.59 9.63 6.42
CA MET A 51 2.63 9.33 5.42
C MET A 51 3.91 8.83 6.07
N LYS A 52 4.36 9.42 7.18
CA LYS A 52 5.54 8.96 7.93
C LYS A 52 5.36 7.53 8.47
N GLN A 53 4.16 7.20 8.96
CA GLN A 53 3.85 5.85 9.42
C GLN A 53 3.85 4.83 8.26
N VAL A 54 3.19 5.16 7.15
CA VAL A 54 3.18 4.31 5.95
C VAL A 54 4.60 4.09 5.42
N GLN A 55 5.43 5.13 5.37
CA GLN A 55 6.83 5.02 4.95
C GLN A 55 7.67 4.11 5.85
N LYS A 56 7.44 4.17 7.17
CA LYS A 56 8.08 3.26 8.13
C LYS A 56 7.68 1.81 7.81
N ASP A 57 6.40 1.54 7.60
CA ASP A 57 5.90 0.19 7.31
C ASP A 57 6.38 -0.32 5.95
N ILE A 58 6.47 0.54 4.92
CA ILE A 58 7.09 0.21 3.63
C ILE A 58 8.53 -0.25 3.86
N ARG A 59 9.31 0.50 4.66
CA ARG A 59 10.70 0.15 4.95
C ARG A 59 10.80 -1.20 5.67
N GLU A 60 9.95 -1.43 6.67
CA GLU A 60 9.90 -2.70 7.39
C GLU A 60 9.51 -3.87 6.48
N ASN A 61 8.51 -3.69 5.62
CA ASN A 61 8.09 -4.71 4.67
C ASN A 61 9.17 -5.00 3.61
N ASN A 62 9.81 -3.97 3.07
CA ASN A 62 10.92 -4.12 2.14
C ASN A 62 12.11 -4.86 2.78
N ASN A 63 12.41 -4.59 4.04
CA ASN A 63 13.42 -5.34 4.79
C ASN A 63 13.05 -6.83 4.92
N LYS A 64 11.76 -7.13 5.17
CA LYS A 64 11.26 -8.52 5.21
C LYS A 64 11.42 -9.22 3.86
N MET A 65 11.12 -8.55 2.76
CA MET A 65 11.29 -9.09 1.40
C MET A 65 12.77 -9.30 1.06
N TYR A 66 13.61 -8.30 1.34
CA TYR A 66 15.04 -8.34 1.07
C TYR A 66 15.73 -9.52 1.78
N LYS A 67 15.47 -9.70 3.08
CA LYS A 67 16.04 -10.83 3.86
C LYS A 67 15.64 -12.19 3.31
N ARG A 68 14.45 -12.30 2.72
CA ARG A 68 13.94 -13.54 2.09
C ARG A 68 14.30 -13.67 0.62
N ARG A 69 14.98 -12.67 0.03
CA ARG A 69 15.28 -12.58 -1.41
C ARG A 69 14.03 -12.66 -2.28
N TRP A 70 12.93 -12.09 -1.80
CA TRP A 70 11.67 -12.02 -2.54
C TRP A 70 11.61 -10.77 -3.38
N LYS A 71 10.86 -10.84 -4.48
CA LYS A 71 10.69 -9.72 -5.40
C LYS A 71 9.25 -9.64 -5.90
N LEU A 72 8.71 -8.43 -5.88
CA LEU A 72 7.44 -8.06 -6.49
C LEU A 72 7.74 -7.26 -7.76
N VAL A 73 7.11 -7.60 -8.87
CA VAL A 73 7.19 -6.83 -10.13
C VAL A 73 5.79 -6.57 -10.66
N LYS A 74 5.44 -5.30 -10.86
CA LYS A 74 4.19 -4.92 -11.54
C LYS A 74 4.26 -5.36 -13.01
N GLY A 75 3.25 -6.10 -13.46
CA GLY A 75 3.08 -6.57 -14.82
C GLY A 75 2.15 -5.68 -15.64
N GLU A 76 1.40 -6.31 -16.54
CA GLU A 76 0.45 -5.63 -17.42
C GLU A 76 -0.72 -5.00 -16.64
N ASN A 77 -1.27 -3.93 -17.20
CA ASN A 77 -2.57 -3.38 -16.80
C ASN A 77 -3.42 -3.23 -18.06
N ASP A 78 -4.56 -3.92 -18.09
CA ASP A 78 -5.47 -4.00 -19.24
C ASP A 78 -6.68 -3.06 -19.11
N GLY A 79 -6.64 -2.12 -18.16
CA GLY A 79 -7.73 -1.21 -17.81
C GLY A 79 -8.64 -1.74 -16.70
N TYR A 80 -8.88 -3.06 -16.62
CA TYR A 80 -9.74 -3.67 -15.60
C TYR A 80 -8.94 -4.36 -14.49
N PHE A 81 -7.78 -4.90 -14.85
CA PHE A 81 -6.89 -5.63 -13.96
C PHE A 81 -5.48 -5.03 -13.98
N THR A 82 -4.76 -5.28 -12.90
CA THR A 82 -3.31 -5.11 -12.82
C THR A 82 -2.67 -6.42 -12.41
N GLU A 83 -1.65 -6.84 -13.15
CA GLU A 83 -0.83 -7.98 -12.82
C GLU A 83 0.30 -7.62 -11.86
N TYR A 84 0.59 -8.55 -10.95
CA TYR A 84 1.77 -8.54 -10.10
C TYR A 84 2.42 -9.91 -10.10
N ASN A 85 3.73 -9.91 -10.35
CA ASN A 85 4.56 -11.11 -10.39
C ASN A 85 5.27 -11.28 -9.05
N PHE A 86 4.95 -12.37 -8.36
CA PHE A 86 5.53 -12.72 -7.06
C PHE A 86 6.66 -13.72 -7.29
N TYR A 87 7.88 -13.32 -6.96
CA TYR A 87 9.06 -14.19 -7.00
C TYR A 87 9.52 -14.51 -5.57
N PHE A 88 9.48 -15.78 -5.20
CA PHE A 88 9.83 -16.24 -3.86
C PHE A 88 10.32 -17.67 -3.90
N ASN A 89 11.39 -17.99 -3.15
CA ASN A 89 11.88 -19.37 -2.96
C ASN A 89 12.08 -20.18 -4.27
N GLY A 90 12.44 -19.52 -5.38
CA GLY A 90 12.58 -20.15 -6.70
C GLY A 90 11.28 -20.34 -7.49
N PHE A 91 10.13 -19.95 -6.91
CA PHE A 91 8.83 -19.93 -7.56
C PHE A 91 8.51 -18.57 -8.17
N HIS A 92 7.63 -18.62 -9.17
CA HIS A 92 7.02 -17.46 -9.81
C HIS A 92 5.51 -17.70 -9.85
N GLU A 93 4.76 -16.77 -9.26
CA GLU A 93 3.29 -16.75 -9.33
C GLU A 93 2.85 -15.42 -9.94
N VAL A 94 1.90 -15.48 -10.89
CA VAL A 94 1.25 -14.30 -11.47
C VAL A 94 -0.08 -14.08 -10.76
N HIS A 95 -0.27 -12.90 -10.19
CA HIS A 95 -1.49 -12.51 -9.49
C HIS A 95 -2.16 -11.35 -10.23
N ARG A 96 -3.44 -11.52 -10.58
CA ARG A 96 -4.26 -10.49 -11.21
C ARG A 96 -5.21 -9.88 -10.19
N TYR A 97 -5.17 -8.56 -10.08
CA TYR A 97 -6.03 -7.81 -9.18
C TYR A 97 -6.96 -6.94 -10.00
N PHE A 98 -8.27 -7.02 -9.74
CA PHE A 98 -9.23 -6.04 -10.24
C PHE A 98 -8.85 -4.65 -9.73
N ASN A 99 -8.80 -3.66 -10.61
CA ASN A 99 -8.40 -2.29 -10.28
C ASN A 99 -9.34 -1.67 -9.23
N ASP A 100 -10.64 -1.99 -9.29
CA ASP A 100 -11.62 -1.57 -8.28
C ASP A 100 -11.31 -2.14 -6.90
N ASN A 101 -10.89 -3.41 -6.82
CA ASN A 101 -10.49 -4.04 -5.55
C ASN A 101 -9.20 -3.43 -5.01
N LEU A 102 -8.24 -3.08 -5.87
CA LEU A 102 -7.03 -2.37 -5.45
C LEU A 102 -7.37 -1.04 -4.80
N ARG A 103 -8.28 -0.28 -5.41
CA ARG A 103 -8.79 0.98 -4.87
C ARG A 103 -9.52 0.77 -3.54
N ASN A 104 -10.49 -0.14 -3.50
CA ASN A 104 -11.31 -0.40 -2.31
C ASN A 104 -10.46 -0.86 -1.11
N ASN A 105 -9.44 -1.70 -1.35
CA ASN A 105 -8.54 -2.14 -0.29
C ASN A 105 -7.58 -1.02 0.15
N THR A 106 -7.16 -0.15 -0.76
CA THR A 106 -6.38 1.05 -0.39
C THR A 106 -7.21 2.00 0.48
N GLU A 107 -8.50 2.17 0.18
CA GLU A 107 -9.42 2.96 0.99
C GLU A 107 -9.62 2.36 2.40
N LYS A 108 -9.82 1.04 2.50
CA LYS A 108 -9.86 0.34 3.79
C LYS A 108 -8.57 0.53 4.58
N LEU A 109 -7.43 0.44 3.91
CA LEU A 109 -6.12 0.64 4.53
C LEU A 109 -5.96 2.08 5.05
N LEU A 110 -6.37 3.08 4.26
CA LEU A 110 -6.36 4.48 4.70
C LEU A 110 -7.22 4.68 5.95
N ASN A 111 -8.44 4.12 5.97
CA ASN A 111 -9.31 4.14 7.15
C ASN A 111 -8.67 3.50 8.39
N TYR A 112 -7.93 2.41 8.21
CA TYR A 112 -7.16 1.80 9.30
C TYR A 112 -6.10 2.77 9.85
N TYR A 113 -5.31 3.40 8.98
CA TYR A 113 -4.27 4.35 9.40
C TYR A 113 -4.84 5.60 10.08
N PHE A 114 -5.97 6.11 9.63
CA PHE A 114 -6.57 7.32 10.19
C PHE A 114 -7.31 7.06 11.51
N LEU A 115 -7.99 5.92 11.64
CA LEU A 115 -8.96 5.74 12.72
C LEU A 115 -8.58 4.66 13.73
N HIS A 116 -7.80 3.64 13.34
CA HIS A 116 -7.63 2.43 14.15
C HIS A 116 -6.20 2.23 14.64
N ARG A 117 -5.19 2.72 13.89
CA ARG A 117 -3.77 2.51 14.23
C ARG A 117 -3.32 3.13 15.56
N HIS A 118 -4.10 4.05 16.14
CA HIS A 118 -3.80 4.67 17.44
C HIS A 118 -4.35 3.89 18.63
N LEU A 119 -5.02 2.75 18.39
CA LEU A 119 -5.62 1.91 19.43
C LEU A 119 -4.79 0.65 19.76
N ASP A 120 -3.70 0.42 19.01
CA ASP A 120 -2.73 -0.68 19.21
C ASP A 120 -1.44 -0.15 19.87
#